data_AF-A0A0P7DT75-F1
#
_entry.id   AF-A0A0P7DT75-F1
#
_cell.length_a   1.000
_cell.length_b   1.000
_cell.length_c   1.000
_cell.angle_alpha   90.00
_cell.angle_beta   90.00
_cell.angle_gamma   90.00
#
_symmetry.space_group_name_H-M   'P 1'
#
loop_
_entity.id
_entity.type
_entity.pdbx_description
1 polymer ?
#
loop_
_entity_poly.entity_id
_entity_poly.type
_entity_poly.pdbx_seq_one_letter_code
_entity_poly.pdbx_strand_id
1 'polypeptide(L)'
;MWWSFFNGAGVGAGLIIAIGAQNAFVLGQGLKREHQWWVAGLCALCDGVLIIAGVLGLGALMQQSPLLMSIARWGGVAFLLWQALKALGRMRTGGQLTASNALKANLGKVLAATLAVTLLNPQVYLDTLVMLGAIGAQQPSPQSFIVGASLASFGWFFGLVACAGWLAPRLTSPRAWQVIEAFIATILLWVAWQLGSGAWL
;
A
#
# COMPACT_ATOMS: atom_id res chain seq x y z
N MET A 1 18.27 12.11 -8.58
CA MET A 1 18.38 11.33 -7.33
C MET A 1 17.33 11.78 -6.31
N TRP A 2 17.41 13.00 -5.75
CA TRP A 2 16.44 13.49 -4.74
C TRP A 2 14.98 13.52 -5.22
N TRP A 3 14.73 13.96 -6.45
CA TRP A 3 13.38 13.95 -7.03
C TRP A 3 12.77 12.55 -7.01
N SER A 4 13.47 11.55 -7.58
CA SER A 4 13.02 10.16 -7.62
C SER A 4 12.81 9.57 -6.24
N PHE A 5 13.62 9.97 -5.25
CA PHE A 5 13.43 9.58 -3.85
C PHE A 5 12.11 10.09 -3.27
N PHE A 6 11.87 11.41 -3.31
CA PHE A 6 10.63 11.99 -2.77
C PHE A 6 9.40 11.50 -3.52
N ASN A 7 9.57 11.28 -4.83
CA ASN A 7 8.55 10.72 -5.67
C ASN A 7 8.19 9.29 -5.28
N GLY A 8 9.19 8.42 -5.09
CA GLY A 8 8.99 7.06 -4.57
C GLY A 8 8.34 7.04 -3.20
N ALA A 9 8.78 7.93 -2.30
CA ALA A 9 8.16 8.07 -0.99
C ALA A 9 6.69 8.50 -1.09
N GLY A 10 6.37 9.47 -1.94
CA GLY A 10 5.00 9.97 -2.13
C GLY A 10 4.07 8.95 -2.78
N VAL A 11 4.48 8.34 -3.89
CA VAL A 11 3.68 7.33 -4.60
C VAL A 11 3.54 6.07 -3.75
N GLY A 12 4.64 5.60 -3.13
CA GLY A 12 4.64 4.46 -2.22
C GLY A 12 3.70 4.69 -1.04
N ALA A 13 3.81 5.84 -0.36
CA ALA A 13 2.87 6.21 0.70
C ALA A 13 1.42 6.24 0.20
N GLY A 14 1.14 6.83 -0.96
CA GLY A 14 -0.22 6.91 -1.50
C GLY A 14 -0.87 5.55 -1.73
N LEU A 15 -0.12 4.58 -2.24
CA LEU A 15 -0.64 3.22 -2.48
C LEU A 15 -0.71 2.38 -1.20
N ILE A 16 0.28 2.49 -0.30
CA ILE A 16 0.38 1.69 0.92
C ILE A 16 -0.60 2.17 2.01
N ILE A 17 -0.87 3.48 2.09
CA ILE A 17 -1.76 4.08 3.10
C ILE A 17 -3.22 3.65 2.90
N ALA A 18 -3.62 3.30 1.68
CA ALA A 18 -4.97 2.85 1.39
C ALA A 18 -5.35 1.69 2.33
N ILE A 19 -6.37 1.88 3.18
CA ILE A 19 -6.72 0.90 4.21
C ILE A 19 -7.34 -0.34 3.54
N GLY A 20 -6.51 -1.36 3.34
CA GLY A 20 -6.91 -2.70 2.92
C GLY A 20 -6.90 -3.71 4.07
N ALA A 21 -7.11 -4.99 3.74
CA ALA A 21 -7.10 -6.08 4.71
C ALA A 21 -5.78 -6.18 5.50
N GLN A 22 -4.64 -5.89 4.86
CA GLN A 22 -3.32 -5.86 5.50
C GLN A 22 -3.25 -4.76 6.57
N ASN A 23 -3.60 -3.52 6.25
CA ASN A 23 -3.60 -2.40 7.20
C ASN A 23 -4.56 -2.63 8.38
N ALA A 24 -5.75 -3.18 8.12
CA ALA A 24 -6.70 -3.55 9.19
C ALA A 24 -6.14 -4.64 10.12
N PHE A 25 -5.46 -5.65 9.56
CA PHE A 25 -4.79 -6.69 10.34
C PHE A 25 -3.66 -6.12 11.20
N VAL A 26 -2.78 -5.29 10.61
CA VAL A 26 -1.66 -4.64 11.34
C VAL A 26 -2.20 -3.79 12.48
N LEU A 27 -3.24 -3.00 12.24
CA LEU A 27 -3.89 -2.19 13.28
C LEU A 27 -4.49 -3.06 14.40
N GLY A 28 -5.14 -4.17 14.04
CA GLY A 28 -5.69 -5.13 14.99
C GLY A 28 -4.61 -5.75 15.91
N GLN A 29 -3.44 -6.06 15.35
CA GLN A 29 -2.29 -6.53 16.15
C GLN A 29 -1.67 -5.41 17.00
N GLY A 30 -1.60 -4.20 16.45
CA GLY A 30 -1.19 -2.99 17.19
C GLY A 30 -2.08 -2.72 18.41
N LEU A 31 -3.38 -2.98 18.29
CA LEU A 31 -4.33 -2.82 19.39
C LEU A 31 -4.14 -3.85 20.49
N LYS A 32 -3.89 -5.11 20.11
CA LYS A 32 -3.62 -6.20 21.05
C LYS A 32 -2.27 -6.05 21.73
N ARG A 33 -1.38 -5.21 21.18
CA ARG A 33 0.04 -5.09 21.59
C ARG A 33 0.77 -6.43 21.55
N GLU A 34 0.31 -7.35 20.71
CA GLU A 34 0.85 -8.70 20.55
C GLU A 34 1.64 -8.76 19.25
N HIS A 35 2.97 -8.89 19.36
CA HIS A 35 3.88 -9.04 18.21
C HIS A 35 3.77 -7.94 17.13
N GLN A 36 3.15 -6.81 17.46
CA GLN A 36 2.83 -5.73 16.54
C GLN A 36 4.04 -5.18 15.75
N TRP A 37 5.21 -5.11 16.38
CA TRP A 37 6.45 -4.64 15.73
C TRP A 37 7.01 -5.66 14.73
N TRP A 38 6.82 -6.95 15.02
CA TRP A 38 7.19 -8.02 14.09
C TRP A 38 6.27 -8.02 12.87
N VAL A 39 4.97 -7.77 13.08
CA VAL A 39 4.00 -7.61 11.99
C VAL A 39 4.37 -6.41 11.11
N ALA A 40 4.65 -5.25 11.72
CA ALA A 40 5.08 -4.06 10.98
C ALA A 40 6.35 -4.30 10.17
N GLY A 41 7.37 -4.89 10.79
CA GLY A 41 8.63 -5.22 10.11
C GLY A 41 8.44 -6.20 8.97
N LEU A 42 7.63 -7.24 9.16
CA LEU A 42 7.38 -8.23 8.12
C LEU A 42 6.62 -7.64 6.92
N CYS A 43 5.59 -6.82 7.15
CA CYS A 43 4.89 -6.12 6.08
C CYS A 43 5.84 -5.20 5.30
N ALA A 44 6.63 -4.38 6.00
CA ALA A 44 7.58 -3.46 5.36
C ALA A 44 8.68 -4.21 4.58
N LEU A 45 9.13 -5.37 5.07
CA LEU A 45 10.08 -6.23 4.37
C LEU A 45 9.47 -6.84 3.10
N CYS A 46 8.24 -7.37 3.18
CA CYS A 46 7.53 -7.88 2.02
C CYS A 46 7.37 -6.79 0.95
N ASP A 47 6.90 -5.61 1.35
CA ASP A 47 6.78 -4.46 0.45
C ASP A 47 8.13 -4.11 -0.18
N GLY A 48 9.20 -3.99 0.61
CA GLY A 48 10.53 -3.68 0.10
C GLY A 48 11.00 -4.68 -0.95
N VAL A 49 10.81 -5.99 -0.71
CA VAL A 49 11.15 -7.05 -1.67
C VAL A 49 10.32 -6.93 -2.95
N LEU A 50 9.01 -6.72 -2.82
CA LEU A 50 8.11 -6.59 -3.97
C LEU A 50 8.39 -5.32 -4.78
N ILE A 51 8.72 -4.21 -4.12
CA ILE A 51 9.10 -2.95 -4.77
C ILE A 51 10.41 -3.13 -5.55
N ILE A 52 11.43 -3.76 -4.94
CA ILE A 52 12.69 -4.05 -5.62
C ILE A 52 12.45 -4.94 -6.84
N ALA A 53 11.72 -6.04 -6.67
CA ALA A 53 11.40 -6.97 -7.75
C ALA A 53 10.56 -6.29 -8.86
N GLY A 54 9.67 -5.39 -8.48
CA GLY A 54 8.81 -4.65 -9.41
C GLY A 54 9.61 -3.65 -10.23
N VAL A 55 10.44 -2.84 -9.58
CA VAL A 55 11.20 -1.77 -10.24
C VAL A 55 12.37 -2.34 -11.06
N LEU A 56 13.17 -3.24 -10.48
CA LEU A 56 14.37 -3.78 -11.14
C LEU A 56 14.09 -4.97 -12.05
N GLY A 57 13.03 -5.73 -11.79
CA GLY A 57 12.65 -6.89 -12.60
C GLY A 57 11.58 -6.55 -13.62
N LEU A 58 10.33 -6.47 -13.17
CA LEU A 58 9.17 -6.34 -14.06
C LEU A 58 9.18 -5.02 -14.85
N GLY A 59 9.49 -3.90 -14.18
CA GLY A 59 9.56 -2.58 -14.80
C GLY A 59 10.68 -2.45 -15.84
N ALA A 60 11.82 -3.10 -15.63
CA ALA A 60 12.90 -3.18 -16.62
C ALA A 60 12.53 -4.04 -17.84
N LEU A 61 11.78 -5.12 -17.64
CA LEU A 61 11.21 -5.92 -18.73
C LEU A 61 10.17 -5.13 -19.54
N MET A 62 9.34 -4.33 -18.87
CA MET A 62 8.30 -3.53 -19.51
C MET A 62 8.87 -2.42 -20.41
N GLN A 63 10.08 -1.92 -20.15
CA GLN A 63 10.75 -0.95 -21.03
C GLN A 63 11.10 -1.51 -22.40
N GLN A 64 11.19 -2.84 -22.55
CA GLN A 64 11.55 -3.48 -23.81
C GLN A 64 10.38 -3.59 -24.79
N SER A 65 9.15 -3.33 -24.34
CA SER A 65 7.94 -3.41 -25.17
C SER A 65 6.99 -2.24 -24.92
N PRO A 66 6.87 -1.31 -25.89
CA PRO A 66 5.92 -0.19 -25.81
C PRO A 66 4.47 -0.64 -25.62
N LEU A 67 4.10 -1.80 -26.18
CA LEU A 67 2.78 -2.39 -26.00
C LEU A 67 2.55 -2.82 -24.54
N LEU A 68 3.52 -3.50 -23.94
CA LEU A 68 3.43 -3.98 -22.55
C LEU A 68 3.36 -2.80 -21.57
N MET A 69 4.12 -1.74 -21.84
CA MET A 69 4.08 -0.50 -21.09
C MET A 69 2.74 0.23 -21.22
N SER A 70 2.16 0.28 -22.43
CA SER A 70 0.84 0.86 -22.66
C SER A 70 -0.27 0.08 -21.96
N ILE A 71 -0.26 -1.26 -22.06
CA ILE A 71 -1.21 -2.14 -21.37
C ILE A 71 -1.12 -1.94 -19.86
N ALA A 72 0.09 -1.90 -19.29
CA ALA A 72 0.23 -1.72 -17.85
C ALA A 72 -0.12 -0.30 -17.38
N ARG A 73 0.17 0.73 -18.18
CA ARG A 73 -0.24 2.10 -17.87
C ARG A 73 -1.76 2.21 -17.82
N TRP A 74 -2.45 1.80 -18.87
CA TRP A 74 -3.91 1.88 -18.93
C TRP A 74 -4.59 0.87 -18.00
N GLY A 75 -4.00 -0.30 -17.79
CA GLY A 75 -4.42 -1.27 -16.77
C GLY A 75 -4.29 -0.70 -15.36
N GLY A 76 -3.19 -0.02 -15.05
CA GLY A 76 -2.97 0.69 -13.78
C GLY A 76 -3.97 1.81 -13.57
N VAL A 77 -4.25 2.63 -14.60
CA VAL A 77 -5.30 3.68 -14.54
C VAL A 77 -6.67 3.06 -14.25
N ALA A 78 -7.09 2.05 -15.02
CA ALA A 78 -8.38 1.40 -14.83
C ALA A 78 -8.50 0.77 -13.43
N PHE A 79 -7.42 0.17 -12.94
CA PHE A 79 -7.35 -0.43 -11.61
C PHE A 79 -7.46 0.62 -10.49
N LEU A 80 -6.70 1.72 -10.57
CA LEU A 80 -6.80 2.81 -9.61
C LEU A 80 -8.20 3.43 -9.57
N LEU A 81 -8.83 3.62 -10.74
CA LEU A 81 -10.20 4.11 -10.82
C LEU A 81 -11.19 3.14 -10.15
N TRP A 82 -11.05 1.84 -10.41
CA TRP A 82 -11.86 0.81 -9.76
C TRP A 82 -11.69 0.81 -8.24
N GLN A 83 -10.46 0.98 -7.76
CA GLN A 83 -10.15 1.07 -6.33
C GLN A 83 -10.73 2.34 -5.70
N ALA A 84 -10.65 3.48 -6.39
CA ALA A 84 -11.28 4.72 -5.95
C ALA A 84 -12.81 4.56 -5.84
N LEU A 85 -13.45 3.91 -6.83
CA LEU A 85 -14.88 3.63 -6.80
C LEU A 85 -15.25 2.69 -5.64
N LYS A 86 -14.45 1.66 -5.37
CA LYS A 86 -14.64 0.80 -4.20
C LYS A 86 -14.49 1.57 -2.89
N ALA A 87 -13.51 2.45 -2.77
CA ALA A 87 -13.32 3.29 -1.59
C ALA A 87 -14.54 4.20 -1.36
N LEU A 88 -15.02 4.88 -2.41
CA LEU A 88 -16.25 5.67 -2.36
C LEU A 88 -17.48 4.82 -2.02
N GLY A 89 -17.53 3.56 -2.48
CA GLY A 89 -18.57 2.60 -2.12
C GLY A 89 -18.54 2.23 -0.63
N ARG A 90 -17.35 1.99 -0.07
CA ARG A 90 -17.15 1.67 1.36
C ARG A 90 -17.52 2.81 2.30
N MET A 91 -17.51 4.06 1.82
CA MET A 91 -18.06 5.19 2.57
C MET A 91 -19.54 4.99 2.96
N ARG A 92 -20.30 4.18 2.19
CA ARG A 92 -21.72 3.92 2.44
C ARG A 92 -21.98 2.82 3.46
N THR A 93 -21.06 1.87 3.62
CA THR A 93 -21.27 0.68 4.45
C THR A 93 -20.70 0.80 5.87
N GLY A 94 -19.72 1.68 6.11
CA GLY A 94 -19.15 1.94 7.44
C GLY A 94 -18.40 0.73 8.01
N GLY A 95 -17.08 0.81 8.12
CA GLY A 95 -16.26 -0.27 8.69
C GLY A 95 -16.54 -0.49 10.19
N GLN A 96 -16.60 -1.76 10.62
CA GLN A 96 -16.56 -2.14 12.03
C GLN A 96 -15.30 -2.95 12.31
N LEU A 97 -14.46 -2.44 13.24
CA LEU A 97 -13.38 -3.22 13.83
C LEU A 97 -13.97 -4.04 14.99
N THR A 98 -14.33 -5.30 14.73
CA THR A 98 -14.71 -6.23 15.81
C THR A 98 -13.46 -6.81 16.45
N ALA A 99 -13.16 -6.35 17.67
CA ALA A 99 -12.11 -6.94 18.48
C ALA A 99 -12.55 -8.34 18.95
N SER A 100 -12.05 -9.39 18.28
CA SER A 100 -12.26 -10.77 18.74
C SER A 100 -11.30 -11.10 19.88
N ASN A 101 -11.88 -11.51 21.02
CA ASN A 101 -11.25 -11.92 22.27
C ASN A 101 -10.56 -13.30 22.17
N ALA A 102 -9.68 -13.46 21.18
CA ALA A 102 -8.88 -14.68 21.02
C ALA A 102 -7.69 -14.68 22.00
N LEU A 103 -7.39 -15.85 22.59
CA LEU A 103 -6.21 -16.13 23.41
C LEU A 103 -4.91 -15.61 22.75
N LYS A 104 -3.93 -15.18 23.57
CA LYS A 104 -2.60 -14.74 23.13
C LYS A 104 -2.05 -15.68 22.06
N ALA A 105 -1.92 -15.20 20.83
CA ALA A 105 -1.48 -16.02 19.72
C ALA A 105 0.04 -16.18 19.76
N ASN A 106 0.56 -17.39 19.53
CA ASN A 106 1.99 -17.61 19.37
C ASN A 106 2.52 -16.83 18.15
N LEU A 107 3.69 -16.19 18.27
CA LEU A 107 4.37 -15.41 17.23
C LEU A 107 4.33 -16.08 15.86
N GLY A 108 4.62 -17.39 15.78
CA GLY A 108 4.61 -18.12 14.51
C GLY A 108 3.25 -18.07 13.78
N LYS A 109 2.14 -18.15 14.51
CA LYS A 109 0.79 -18.05 13.93
C LYS A 109 0.49 -16.62 13.46
N VAL A 110 0.96 -15.62 14.20
CA VAL A 110 0.80 -14.20 13.84
C VAL A 110 1.59 -13.85 12.58
N LEU A 111 2.84 -14.32 12.48
CA LEU A 111 3.67 -14.13 11.29
C LEU A 111 3.09 -14.86 10.07
N ALA A 112 2.63 -16.10 10.22
CA ALA A 112 1.97 -16.83 9.14
C ALA A 112 0.70 -16.11 8.65
N ALA A 113 -0.13 -15.60 9.56
CA ALA A 113 -1.30 -14.79 9.21
C ALA A 113 -0.90 -13.47 8.52
N THR A 114 0.20 -12.84 8.95
CA THR A 114 0.73 -11.61 8.34
C THR A 114 1.18 -11.88 6.91
N LEU A 115 1.93 -12.97 6.68
CA LEU A 115 2.32 -13.40 5.33
C LEU A 115 1.10 -13.74 4.48
N ALA A 116 0.11 -14.44 5.04
CA ALA A 116 -1.11 -14.79 4.31
C ALA A 116 -1.89 -13.54 3.88
N VAL A 117 -2.14 -12.59 4.77
CA VAL A 117 -2.91 -11.37 4.43
C VAL A 117 -2.14 -10.46 3.47
N THR A 118 -0.80 -10.51 3.49
CA THR A 118 0.06 -9.70 2.60
C THR A 118 0.20 -10.38 1.24
N LEU A 119 0.73 -11.61 1.18
CA LEU A 119 1.14 -12.29 -0.05
C LEU A 119 0.02 -13.06 -0.75
N LEU A 120 -1.06 -13.46 -0.06
CA LEU A 120 -2.22 -14.05 -0.75
C LEU A 120 -3.18 -12.97 -1.27
N ASN A 121 -2.92 -11.70 -0.96
CA ASN A 121 -3.73 -10.61 -1.48
C ASN A 121 -3.28 -10.27 -2.92
N PRO A 122 -4.06 -10.59 -3.96
CA PRO A 122 -3.66 -10.31 -5.35
C PRO A 122 -3.43 -8.81 -5.61
N GLN A 123 -4.07 -7.95 -4.81
CA GLN A 123 -3.89 -6.51 -4.90
C GLN A 123 -2.45 -6.08 -4.58
N VAL A 124 -1.72 -6.76 -3.67
CA VAL A 124 -0.36 -6.35 -3.32
C VAL A 124 0.56 -6.38 -4.54
N TYR A 125 0.39 -7.38 -5.42
CA TYR A 125 1.19 -7.53 -6.64
C TYR A 125 0.87 -6.42 -7.63
N LEU A 126 -0.41 -6.04 -7.76
CA LEU A 126 -0.79 -4.94 -8.64
C LEU A 126 -0.24 -3.60 -8.14
N ASP A 127 -0.37 -3.34 -6.84
CA ASP A 127 0.05 -2.06 -6.24
C ASP A 127 1.58 -1.93 -6.23
N THR A 128 2.30 -2.97 -5.78
CA THR A 128 3.75 -2.90 -5.52
C THR A 128 4.62 -3.37 -6.69
N LEU A 129 4.32 -4.53 -7.29
CA LEU A 129 5.14 -5.08 -8.38
C LEU A 129 4.84 -4.41 -9.72
N VAL A 130 3.55 -4.26 -10.06
CA VAL A 130 3.16 -3.77 -11.38
C VAL A 130 3.18 -2.25 -11.43
N MET A 131 2.38 -1.58 -10.59
CA MET A 131 2.23 -0.13 -10.64
C MET A 131 3.46 0.60 -10.14
N LEU A 132 3.89 0.34 -8.91
CA LEU A 132 5.09 0.97 -8.35
C LEU A 132 6.35 0.59 -9.15
N GLY A 133 6.40 -0.65 -9.66
CA GLY A 133 7.46 -1.11 -10.57
C GLY A 133 7.52 -0.31 -11.86
N ALA A 134 6.40 -0.13 -12.55
CA ALA A 134 6.32 0.62 -13.80
C ALA A 134 6.68 2.12 -13.61
N ILE A 135 6.22 2.73 -12.52
CA ILE A 135 6.52 4.14 -12.21
C ILE A 135 8.00 4.29 -11.84
N GLY A 136 8.51 3.41 -10.97
CA GLY A 136 9.88 3.45 -10.50
C GLY A 136 10.90 3.18 -11.59
N ALA A 137 10.59 2.30 -12.55
CA ALA A 137 11.48 2.00 -13.66
C ALA A 137 11.63 3.18 -14.64
N GLN A 138 10.63 4.07 -14.73
CA GLN A 138 10.68 5.28 -15.55
C GLN A 138 11.39 6.45 -14.86
N GLN A 139 11.80 6.29 -13.59
CA GLN A 139 12.47 7.37 -12.88
C GLN A 139 13.91 7.59 -13.36
N PRO A 140 14.40 8.84 -13.35
CA PRO A 140 15.81 9.14 -13.60
C PRO A 140 16.78 8.40 -12.66
N SER A 141 16.34 8.02 -11.46
CA SER A 141 17.09 7.16 -10.55
C SER A 141 16.16 6.13 -9.89
N PRO A 142 16.00 4.94 -10.49
CA PRO A 142 15.12 3.89 -9.96
C PRO A 142 15.53 3.42 -8.56
N GLN A 143 16.84 3.36 -8.29
CA GLN A 143 17.36 3.01 -6.96
C GLN A 143 16.93 4.02 -5.88
N SER A 144 17.03 5.32 -6.18
CA SER A 144 16.57 6.37 -5.24
C SER A 144 15.06 6.26 -4.99
N PHE A 145 14.28 5.92 -6.02
CA PHE A 145 12.84 5.69 -5.90
C PHE A 145 12.51 4.48 -5.02
N ILE A 146 13.20 3.35 -5.20
CA ILE A 146 13.04 2.15 -4.36
C ILE A 146 13.30 2.49 -2.89
N VAL A 147 14.37 3.22 -2.60
CA VAL A 147 14.72 3.60 -1.22
C VAL A 147 13.64 4.50 -0.62
N GLY A 148 13.18 5.51 -1.37
CA GLY A 148 12.10 6.40 -0.93
C GLY A 148 10.80 5.64 -0.64
N ALA A 149 10.36 4.79 -1.57
CA ALA A 149 9.15 3.99 -1.41
C ALA A 149 9.25 2.99 -0.25
N SER A 150 10.39 2.32 -0.10
CA SER A 150 10.63 1.39 1.01
C SER A 150 10.59 2.12 2.35
N LEU A 151 11.29 3.26 2.49
CA LEU A 151 11.28 4.05 3.72
C LEU A 151 9.89 4.57 4.07
N ALA A 152 9.07 4.93 3.07
CA ALA A 152 7.68 5.28 3.29
C ALA A 152 6.87 4.09 3.85
N SER A 153 7.05 2.87 3.31
CA SER A 153 6.43 1.65 3.84
C SER A 153 6.82 1.38 5.29
N PHE A 154 8.12 1.44 5.59
CA PHE A 154 8.63 1.28 6.95
C PHE A 154 8.05 2.34 7.90
N GLY A 155 8.13 3.62 7.54
CA GLY A 155 7.59 4.71 8.34
C GLY A 155 6.09 4.54 8.60
N TRP A 156 5.34 4.12 7.58
CA TRP A 156 3.91 3.88 7.69
C TRP A 156 3.56 2.74 8.66
N PHE A 157 4.07 1.52 8.43
CA PHE A 157 3.68 0.37 9.25
C PHE A 157 4.12 0.49 10.71
N PHE A 158 5.33 1.00 10.95
CA PHE A 158 5.79 1.27 12.32
C PHE A 158 5.00 2.40 12.97
N GLY A 159 4.69 3.47 12.23
CA GLY A 159 3.84 4.56 12.71
C GLY A 159 2.42 4.11 13.03
N LEU A 160 1.83 3.27 12.17
CA LEU A 160 0.47 2.74 12.33
C LEU A 160 0.36 1.86 13.58
N VAL A 161 1.36 1.02 13.83
CA VAL A 161 1.43 0.21 15.06
C VAL A 161 1.70 1.06 16.30
N ALA A 162 2.65 2.02 16.23
CA ALA A 162 2.95 2.92 17.33
C ALA A 162 1.72 3.72 17.78
N CYS A 163 0.93 4.18 16.80
CA CYS A 163 -0.26 4.98 17.01
C CYS A 163 -1.55 4.15 17.14
N ALA A 164 -1.49 2.82 17.11
CA ALA A 164 -2.67 1.95 17.05
C ALA A 164 -3.65 2.21 18.21
N GLY A 165 -3.14 2.35 19.44
CA GLY A 165 -3.95 2.65 20.62
C GLY A 165 -4.63 4.02 20.59
N TRP A 166 -4.05 5.00 19.90
CA TRP A 166 -4.63 6.34 19.72
C TRP A 166 -5.59 6.40 18.53
N LEU A 167 -5.31 5.65 17.45
CA LEU A 167 -6.14 5.58 16.25
C LEU A 167 -7.43 4.79 16.48
N ALA A 168 -7.36 3.68 17.21
CA ALA A 168 -8.49 2.77 17.37
C ALA A 168 -9.77 3.39 17.95
N PRO A 169 -9.74 4.18 19.03
CA PRO A 169 -10.95 4.84 19.54
C PRO A 169 -11.49 5.92 18.58
N ARG A 170 -10.71 6.38 17.60
CA ARG A 170 -11.18 7.31 16.54
C ARG A 170 -11.78 6.56 15.35
N LEU A 171 -11.23 5.38 15.04
CA LEU A 171 -11.69 4.47 13.99
C LEU A 171 -12.92 3.63 14.39
N THR A 172 -13.48 3.82 15.58
CA THR A 172 -14.83 3.33 15.91
C THR A 172 -15.92 4.18 15.27
N SER A 173 -15.60 5.43 14.90
CA SER A 173 -16.58 6.32 14.27
C SER A 173 -16.70 6.03 12.77
N PRO A 174 -17.93 5.81 12.24
CA PRO A 174 -18.14 5.64 10.80
C PRO A 174 -17.63 6.83 9.97
N ARG A 175 -17.67 8.05 10.55
CA ARG A 175 -17.17 9.27 9.91
C ARG A 175 -15.65 9.26 9.71
N ALA A 176 -14.86 8.75 10.67
CA ALA A 176 -13.42 8.63 10.48
C ALA A 176 -13.09 7.69 9.32
N TRP A 177 -13.80 6.56 9.21
CA TRP A 177 -13.69 5.65 8.08
C TRP A 177 -14.06 6.32 6.76
N GLN A 178 -15.16 7.08 6.72
CA GLN A 178 -15.57 7.82 5.54
C GLN A 178 -14.54 8.86 5.09
N VAL A 179 -13.95 9.62 6.04
CA VAL A 179 -12.92 10.63 5.74
C VAL A 179 -11.66 9.96 5.18
N ILE A 180 -11.25 8.83 5.76
CA ILE A 180 -10.09 8.09 5.27
C ILE A 180 -10.35 7.53 3.87
N GLU A 181 -11.49 6.88 3.64
CA GLU A 181 -11.85 6.36 2.32
C GLU A 181 -11.99 7.48 1.28
N ALA A 182 -12.51 8.65 1.66
CA ALA A 182 -12.57 9.82 0.78
C ALA A 182 -11.16 10.33 0.43
N PHE A 183 -10.27 10.45 1.41
CA PHE A 183 -8.88 10.86 1.20
C PHE A 183 -8.14 9.89 0.28
N ILE A 184 -8.28 8.58 0.52
CA ILE A 184 -7.73 7.52 -0.33
C ILE A 184 -8.28 7.63 -1.75
N ALA A 185 -9.61 7.73 -1.92
CA ALA A 185 -10.22 7.87 -3.23
C ALA A 185 -9.67 9.09 -3.99
N THR A 186 -9.48 10.22 -3.29
CA THR A 186 -8.92 11.44 -3.87
C THR A 186 -7.48 11.24 -4.36
N ILE A 187 -6.63 10.60 -3.54
CA ILE A 187 -5.24 10.27 -3.93
C ILE A 187 -5.24 9.32 -5.13
N LEU A 188 -6.03 8.25 -5.10
CA LEU A 188 -6.08 7.26 -6.19
C LEU A 188 -6.52 7.90 -7.51
N LEU A 189 -7.53 8.79 -7.46
CA LEU A 189 -7.99 9.56 -8.62
C LEU A 189 -6.90 10.50 -9.13
N TRP A 190 -6.16 11.16 -8.24
CA TRP A 190 -5.05 12.04 -8.62
C TRP A 190 -3.89 11.28 -9.27
N VAL A 191 -3.49 10.13 -8.69
CA VAL A 191 -2.45 9.27 -9.28
C VAL A 191 -2.91 8.68 -10.61
N ALA A 192 -4.18 8.27 -10.72
CA ALA A 192 -4.76 7.79 -11.97
C ALA A 192 -4.76 8.86 -13.05
N TRP A 193 -5.11 10.11 -12.69
CA TRP A 193 -5.05 11.26 -13.58
C TRP A 193 -3.62 11.51 -14.07
N GLN A 194 -2.63 11.51 -13.16
CA GLN A 194 -1.25 11.73 -13.57
C GLN A 194 -0.73 10.61 -14.47
N LEU A 195 -1.01 9.35 -14.13
CA LEU A 195 -0.63 8.19 -14.92
C LEU A 195 -1.32 8.20 -16.30
N GLY A 196 -2.58 8.61 -16.37
CA GLY A 196 -3.38 8.68 -17.61
C GLY A 196 -2.99 9.85 -18.51
N SER A 197 -2.82 11.06 -17.95
CA SER A 197 -2.42 12.27 -18.70
C SER A 197 -1.00 12.21 -19.25
N GLY A 198 -0.17 11.30 -18.74
CA GLY A 198 1.21 11.18 -19.18
C GLY A 198 2.09 12.29 -18.65
N ALA A 199 1.67 12.96 -17.56
CA ALA A 199 2.47 13.98 -16.87
C ALA A 199 3.81 13.44 -16.27
N TRP A 200 4.12 12.17 -16.52
CA TRP A 200 5.35 11.46 -16.16
C TRP A 200 6.27 11.18 -17.36
N LEU A 201 5.80 11.42 -18.59
CA LEU A 201 6.55 11.32 -19.86
C LEU A 201 6.92 12.72 -20.35
#